data_AF-A0A7J7LBC4-F1
#
_entry.id   AF-A0A7J7LBC4-F1
#
_cell.length_a   1.000
_cell.length_b   1.000
_cell.length_c   1.000
_cell.angle_alpha   90.00
_cell.angle_beta   90.00
_cell.angle_gamma   90.00
#
_symmetry.space_group_name_H-M   'P 1'
#
loop_
_entity.id
_entity.type
_entity.pdbx_description
1 polymer ?
#
loop_
_entity_poly.entity_id
_entity_poly.type
_entity_poly.pdbx_seq_one_letter_code
_entity_poly.pdbx_strand_id
1 'polypeptide(L)'
;IVEQRFSEGPIFFPENSWIQSRETEPESRIILRNQKGERKHFERVYDYATYNDLGNPEKDDDLARTVPGSHERPYPRCCRTGQLPTNTDSYSESRVEKPDPVYIPRDETFEETKQVYLSSSHLKAVFHNLLPSLAATFSNKDTPFTCITKIGKLYNYGVLGKHNEDQKDIFEKLLLSSLIKKAVNAREGLFKYSIPAIISSMQYIYAENIYYHSASFC
;
A
#
# COMPACT_ATOMS: atom_id res chain seq x y z
N ILE A 1 9.98 -36.51 6.96
CA ILE A 1 11.27 -36.51 6.23
C ILE A 1 10.99 -36.95 4.80
N VAL A 2 10.91 -35.99 3.87
CA VAL A 2 11.60 -35.98 2.57
C VAL A 2 11.63 -34.50 2.16
N GLU A 3 12.65 -33.77 2.63
CA GLU A 3 13.06 -32.53 1.98
C GLU A 3 13.64 -32.93 0.63
N GLN A 4 12.83 -32.92 -0.43
CA GLN A 4 13.36 -33.03 -1.79
C GLN A 4 13.82 -31.63 -2.21
N ARG A 5 14.92 -31.16 -1.60
CA ARG A 5 15.77 -30.14 -2.22
C ARG A 5 16.41 -30.81 -3.43
N PHE A 6 16.33 -30.19 -4.60
CA PHE A 6 17.10 -30.64 -5.76
C PHE A 6 18.58 -30.73 -5.36
N SER A 7 19.23 -31.85 -5.68
CA SER A 7 20.62 -32.13 -5.30
C SER A 7 21.63 -31.15 -5.90
N GLU A 8 21.22 -30.36 -6.90
CA GLU A 8 22.12 -29.60 -7.78
C GLU A 8 21.86 -28.08 -7.78
N GLY A 9 21.04 -27.56 -6.84
CA GLY A 9 20.72 -26.13 -6.77
C GLY A 9 19.66 -25.68 -7.79
N PRO A 10 19.54 -24.37 -8.07
CA PRO A 10 18.52 -23.85 -8.99
C PRO A 10 18.82 -24.29 -10.43
N ILE A 11 17.86 -24.98 -11.05
CA ILE A 11 17.91 -25.38 -12.46
C ILE A 11 17.43 -24.20 -13.31
N PHE A 12 18.25 -23.77 -14.27
CA PHE A 12 17.92 -22.70 -15.22
C PHE A 12 17.65 -23.30 -16.60
N PHE A 13 16.53 -22.94 -17.19
CA PHE A 13 16.19 -23.33 -18.56
C PHE A 13 16.47 -22.14 -19.49
N PRO A 14 17.37 -22.28 -20.50
CA PRO A 14 17.56 -21.24 -21.49
C PRO A 14 16.28 -21.04 -22.31
N GLU A 15 15.91 -19.78 -22.49
CA GLU A 15 14.63 -19.33 -23.05
C GLU A 15 14.54 -19.65 -24.55
N ASN A 16 13.97 -20.82 -24.90
CA ASN A 16 13.66 -21.23 -26.29
C ASN A 16 12.48 -22.22 -26.38
N SER A 17 11.61 -22.29 -25.38
CA SER A 17 10.60 -23.35 -25.29
C SER A 17 9.18 -22.78 -25.29
N TRP A 18 8.52 -22.83 -26.45
CA TRP A 18 7.06 -22.91 -26.53
C TRP A 18 6.59 -24.24 -25.92
N ILE A 19 5.42 -24.22 -25.26
CA ILE A 19 4.70 -25.35 -24.62
C ILE A 19 5.24 -26.72 -25.07
N GLN A 20 6.04 -27.38 -24.22
CA GLN A 20 6.61 -28.70 -24.50
C GLN A 20 5.68 -29.81 -24.00
N SER A 21 5.55 -30.87 -24.80
CA SER A 21 4.79 -32.07 -24.42
C SER A 21 5.43 -32.77 -23.22
N ARG A 22 4.60 -33.33 -22.35
CA ARG A 22 5.03 -34.17 -21.22
C ARG A 22 5.82 -35.41 -21.65
N GLU A 23 5.69 -35.81 -22.91
CA GLU A 23 6.43 -36.92 -23.51
C GLU A 23 7.91 -36.58 -23.73
N THR A 24 8.21 -35.31 -24.04
CA THR A 24 9.57 -34.86 -24.32
C THR A 24 10.32 -34.54 -23.02
N GLU A 25 9.59 -34.03 -22.03
CA GLU A 25 10.13 -33.54 -20.76
C GLU A 25 9.18 -33.99 -19.63
N PRO A 26 9.47 -35.13 -18.96
CA PRO A 26 8.55 -35.73 -18.00
C PRO A 26 8.51 -34.99 -16.65
N GLU A 27 9.47 -34.11 -16.38
CA GLU A 27 9.53 -33.36 -15.13
C GLU A 27 8.50 -32.23 -15.06
N SER A 28 7.79 -32.14 -13.93
CA SER A 28 6.80 -31.09 -13.69
C SER A 28 7.50 -29.73 -13.51
N ARG A 29 7.34 -28.84 -14.49
CA ARG A 29 7.84 -27.45 -14.42
C ARG A 29 7.02 -26.54 -13.52
N ILE A 30 5.84 -26.99 -13.11
CA ILE A 30 4.92 -26.25 -12.26
C ILE A 30 5.29 -26.49 -10.79
N ILE A 31 5.87 -25.48 -10.14
CA ILE A 31 6.31 -25.52 -8.72
C ILE A 31 5.11 -25.27 -7.77
N LEU A 32 3.94 -25.79 -8.10
CA LEU A 32 2.79 -25.78 -7.19
C LEU A 32 2.96 -26.94 -6.22
N ARG A 33 3.46 -26.62 -5.02
CA ARG A 33 3.61 -27.60 -3.94
C ARG A 33 2.69 -27.20 -2.79
N ASN A 34 1.72 -28.06 -2.47
CA ASN A 34 0.86 -27.90 -1.30
C ASN A 34 1.67 -28.25 -0.04
N GLN A 35 2.47 -27.29 0.42
CA GLN A 35 3.31 -27.42 1.60
C GLN A 35 2.60 -26.80 2.82
N LYS A 36 2.65 -27.49 3.95
CA LYS A 36 2.15 -26.96 5.22
C LYS A 36 3.25 -26.16 5.92
N GLY A 37 2.83 -25.20 6.74
CA GLY A 37 3.73 -24.36 7.53
C GLY A 37 3.81 -22.91 7.04
N GLU A 38 4.41 -22.08 7.89
CA GLU A 38 4.65 -20.67 7.66
C GLU A 38 5.76 -20.48 6.63
N ARG A 39 5.49 -19.63 5.63
CA ARG A 39 6.39 -19.41 4.51
C ARG A 39 7.53 -18.46 4.84
N LYS A 40 8.71 -18.71 4.25
CA LYS A 40 9.94 -17.95 4.51
C LYS A 40 10.36 -17.17 3.27
N HIS A 41 10.96 -15.98 3.46
CA HIS A 41 11.21 -15.03 2.36
C HIS A 41 12.12 -15.52 1.22
N PHE A 42 12.93 -16.55 1.43
CA PHE A 42 13.77 -17.15 0.39
C PHE A 42 13.03 -18.23 -0.43
N GLU A 43 11.83 -18.62 -0.02
CA GLU A 43 11.04 -19.65 -0.68
C GLU A 43 10.39 -19.14 -1.97
N ARG A 44 10.23 -20.05 -2.93
CA ARG A 44 9.58 -19.83 -4.24
C ARG A 44 8.32 -20.69 -4.36
N VAL A 45 7.57 -20.81 -3.27
CA VAL A 45 6.41 -21.70 -3.20
C VAL A 45 5.14 -20.90 -3.46
N TYR A 46 4.47 -21.24 -4.56
CA TYR A 46 3.18 -20.69 -4.94
C TYR A 46 2.07 -21.64 -4.46
N ASP A 47 1.15 -21.10 -3.66
CA ASP A 47 0.03 -21.84 -3.10
C ASP A 47 -1.12 -20.87 -2.77
N TYR A 48 -2.32 -21.39 -2.56
CA TYR A 48 -3.55 -20.59 -2.50
C TYR A 48 -4.13 -20.51 -1.09
N ALA A 49 -4.65 -19.33 -0.73
CA ALA A 49 -5.41 -19.09 0.49
C ALA A 49 -6.64 -18.20 0.24
N THR A 50 -7.55 -18.16 1.22
CA THR A 50 -8.60 -17.14 1.35
C THR A 50 -8.02 -15.84 1.88
N TYR A 51 -8.76 -14.73 1.76
CA TYR A 51 -8.39 -13.46 2.42
C TYR A 51 -8.81 -13.46 3.89
N ASN A 52 -8.24 -14.36 4.68
CA ASN A 52 -8.47 -14.45 6.12
C ASN A 52 -7.46 -13.65 6.95
N ASP A 53 -6.65 -12.83 6.30
CA ASP A 53 -5.58 -11.99 6.84
C ASP A 53 -5.94 -10.49 6.89
N LEU A 54 -7.17 -10.13 6.48
CA LEU A 54 -7.62 -8.74 6.40
C LEU A 54 -7.96 -8.13 7.76
N GLY A 55 -8.54 -8.92 8.66
CA GLY A 55 -8.97 -8.50 9.99
C GLY A 55 -7.83 -8.42 11.01
N ASN A 56 -8.15 -7.94 12.21
CA ASN A 56 -7.27 -8.07 13.37
C ASN A 56 -8.08 -8.22 14.67
N PRO A 57 -8.77 -9.36 14.85
CA PRO A 57 -9.65 -9.59 16.01
C PRO A 57 -8.89 -9.73 17.34
N GLU A 58 -7.56 -9.89 17.34
CA GLU A 58 -6.78 -9.93 18.59
C GLU A 58 -6.56 -8.53 19.17
N LYS A 59 -6.54 -7.52 18.31
CA LYS A 59 -6.31 -6.13 18.71
C LYS A 59 -7.59 -5.45 19.19
N ASP A 60 -8.68 -5.70 18.48
CA ASP A 60 -10.00 -5.12 18.74
C ASP A 60 -11.06 -5.94 17.99
N ASP A 61 -12.18 -6.24 18.66
CA ASP A 61 -13.30 -6.97 18.07
C ASP A 61 -13.90 -6.20 16.87
N ASP A 62 -13.86 -4.86 16.89
CA ASP A 62 -14.30 -4.01 15.78
C ASP A 62 -13.41 -4.12 14.53
N LEU A 63 -12.22 -4.70 14.67
CA LEU A 63 -11.29 -4.98 13.57
C LEU A 63 -11.48 -6.39 12.99
N ALA A 64 -12.40 -7.20 13.52
CA ALA A 64 -12.77 -8.48 12.92
C ALA A 64 -13.39 -8.28 11.54
N ARG A 65 -13.07 -9.17 10.58
CA ARG A 65 -13.58 -9.12 9.21
C ARG A 65 -14.02 -10.51 8.79
N THR A 66 -15.14 -10.61 8.07
CA THR A 66 -15.57 -11.90 7.53
C THR A 66 -14.63 -12.34 6.41
N VAL A 67 -14.20 -13.60 6.45
CA VAL A 67 -13.35 -14.21 5.42
C VAL A 67 -14.13 -14.39 4.10
N PRO A 68 -13.71 -13.76 2.98
CA PRO A 68 -14.29 -14.01 1.67
C PRO A 68 -13.61 -15.22 0.98
N GLY A 69 -14.28 -15.79 -0.02
CA GLY A 69 -13.83 -16.98 -0.74
C GLY A 69 -14.52 -18.29 -0.31
N SER A 70 -15.66 -18.20 0.39
CA SER A 70 -16.57 -19.33 0.61
C SER A 70 -17.52 -19.50 -0.59
N HIS A 71 -18.32 -20.57 -0.61
CA HIS A 71 -19.36 -20.76 -1.63
C HIS A 71 -20.40 -19.64 -1.62
N GLU A 72 -20.73 -19.10 -0.45
CA GLU A 72 -21.72 -18.02 -0.29
C GLU A 72 -21.15 -16.65 -0.64
N ARG A 73 -19.83 -16.45 -0.44
CA ARG A 73 -19.12 -15.20 -0.74
C ARG A 73 -17.91 -15.51 -1.62
N PRO A 74 -18.12 -15.86 -2.90
CA PRO A 74 -17.04 -16.22 -3.79
C PRO A 74 -16.09 -15.03 -3.96
N TYR A 75 -14.80 -15.32 -3.92
CA TYR A 75 -13.76 -14.32 -4.11
C TYR A 75 -12.50 -15.02 -4.65
N PRO A 76 -11.67 -14.34 -5.46
CA PRO A 76 -10.38 -14.87 -5.88
C PRO A 76 -9.55 -15.37 -4.69
N ARG A 77 -8.71 -16.37 -4.92
CA ARG A 77 -7.71 -16.80 -3.93
C ARG A 77 -6.53 -15.83 -3.92
N CYS A 78 -5.88 -15.67 -2.78
CA CYS A 78 -4.62 -14.96 -2.63
C CYS A 78 -3.44 -15.95 -2.49
N CYS A 79 -2.22 -15.40 -2.43
CA CYS A 79 -1.03 -16.18 -2.13
C CYS A 79 -1.05 -16.64 -0.67
N ARG A 80 -0.82 -17.93 -0.45
CA ARG A 80 -0.73 -18.49 0.90
C ARG A 80 0.59 -18.09 1.58
N THR A 81 0.46 -17.43 2.72
CA THR A 81 1.51 -17.06 3.68
C THR A 81 1.71 -18.12 4.75
N GLY A 82 0.63 -18.80 5.15
CA GLY A 82 0.69 -19.93 6.07
C GLY A 82 1.02 -19.56 7.50
N GLN A 83 0.81 -18.31 7.92
CA GLN A 83 0.96 -17.98 9.33
C GLN A 83 -0.10 -18.72 10.16
N LEU A 84 0.13 -18.70 11.47
CA LEU A 84 -0.75 -19.35 12.42
C LEU A 84 -2.08 -18.59 12.50
N PRO A 85 -3.19 -19.28 12.84
CA PRO A 85 -4.44 -18.60 13.15
C PRO A 85 -4.29 -17.66 14.35
N THR A 86 -5.19 -16.68 14.45
CA THR A 86 -5.30 -15.86 15.66
C THR A 86 -5.80 -16.70 16.83
N ASN A 87 -5.49 -16.26 18.06
CA ASN A 87 -5.96 -16.91 19.28
C ASN A 87 -7.48 -16.76 19.47
N THR A 88 -8.07 -15.69 18.95
CA THR A 88 -9.50 -15.38 19.07
C THR A 88 -10.35 -16.05 17.99
N ASP A 89 -9.80 -16.29 16.80
CA ASP A 89 -10.52 -16.88 15.67
C ASP A 89 -9.64 -17.83 14.87
N SER A 90 -9.95 -19.13 14.94
CA SER A 90 -9.21 -20.17 14.21
C SER A 90 -9.32 -20.08 12.68
N TYR A 91 -10.27 -19.29 12.15
CA TYR A 91 -10.42 -19.07 10.71
C TYR A 91 -9.65 -17.84 10.21
N SER A 92 -9.24 -16.94 11.09
CA SER A 92 -8.47 -15.73 10.76
C SER A 92 -6.98 -15.97 10.95
N GLU A 93 -6.17 -15.56 9.97
CA GLU A 93 -4.70 -15.64 10.06
C GLU A 93 -4.15 -14.50 10.92
N SER A 94 -3.09 -14.77 11.69
CA SER A 94 -2.37 -13.75 12.42
C SER A 94 -1.82 -12.68 11.49
N ARG A 95 -1.86 -11.42 11.92
CA ARG A 95 -1.41 -10.30 11.09
C ARG A 95 0.10 -10.07 11.25
N VAL A 96 0.82 -9.96 10.13
CA VAL A 96 2.18 -9.39 10.13
C VAL A 96 2.06 -7.87 10.23
N GLU A 97 2.55 -7.29 11.33
CA GLU A 97 2.66 -5.85 11.46
C GLU A 97 3.98 -5.33 10.85
N LYS A 98 3.96 -4.07 10.42
CA LYS A 98 5.17 -3.41 9.92
C LYS A 98 6.20 -3.29 11.05
N PRO A 99 7.51 -3.42 10.77
CA PRO A 99 8.14 -3.33 9.44
C PRO A 99 8.25 -4.64 8.67
N ASP A 100 7.83 -5.77 9.24
CA ASP A 100 8.03 -7.07 8.63
C ASP A 100 7.13 -7.24 7.38
N PRO A 101 7.68 -7.71 6.24
CA PRO A 101 6.90 -7.85 5.02
C PRO A 101 6.06 -9.13 5.04
N VAL A 102 4.86 -9.06 4.45
CA VAL A 102 4.05 -10.25 4.18
C VAL A 102 4.78 -11.14 3.18
N TYR A 103 4.77 -12.46 3.38
CA TYR A 103 5.41 -13.40 2.46
C TYR A 103 4.77 -13.33 1.06
N ILE A 104 5.64 -13.25 0.07
CA ILE A 104 5.34 -13.43 -1.35
C ILE A 104 6.52 -14.28 -1.90
N PRO A 105 6.31 -15.20 -2.86
CA PRO A 105 7.41 -15.96 -3.46
C PRO A 105 8.58 -15.06 -3.88
N ARG A 106 9.82 -15.50 -3.63
CA ARG A 106 11.03 -14.67 -3.74
C ARG A 106 11.12 -13.89 -5.04
N ASP A 107 10.78 -14.51 -6.16
CA ASP A 107 10.93 -13.92 -7.48
C ASP A 107 9.84 -12.86 -7.80
N GLU A 108 8.75 -12.81 -7.02
CA GLU A 108 7.69 -11.79 -7.10
C GLU A 108 7.95 -10.59 -6.17
N THR A 109 8.94 -10.71 -5.28
CA THR A 109 9.30 -9.60 -4.39
C THR A 109 9.95 -8.47 -5.20
N PHE A 110 9.62 -7.23 -4.86
CA PHE A 110 10.27 -6.08 -5.50
C PHE A 110 11.78 -6.09 -5.24
N GLU A 111 12.55 -5.65 -6.23
CA GLU A 111 13.95 -5.29 -6.04
C GLU A 111 14.12 -4.19 -4.98
N GLU A 112 15.22 -4.20 -4.26
CA GLU A 112 15.50 -3.27 -3.14
C GLU A 112 15.29 -1.80 -3.51
N THR A 113 15.78 -1.37 -4.68
CA THR A 113 15.62 0.00 -5.17
C THR A 113 14.14 0.39 -5.33
N LYS A 114 13.31 -0.54 -5.84
CA LYS A 114 11.85 -0.34 -6.00
C LYS A 114 11.15 -0.34 -4.64
N GLN A 115 11.60 -1.16 -3.69
CA GLN A 115 11.06 -1.17 -2.32
C GLN A 115 11.31 0.17 -1.60
N VAL A 116 12.49 0.77 -1.78
CA VAL A 116 12.80 2.11 -1.23
C VAL A 116 11.85 3.17 -1.82
N TYR A 117 11.56 3.11 -3.12
CA TYR A 117 10.60 4.01 -3.74
C TYR A 117 9.17 3.82 -3.21
N LEU A 118 8.72 2.55 -3.09
CA LEU A 118 7.39 2.22 -2.58
C LEU A 118 7.23 2.63 -1.12
N SER A 119 8.25 2.41 -0.27
CA SER A 119 8.21 2.82 1.14
C SER A 119 8.15 4.34 1.27
N SER A 120 8.93 5.09 0.48
CA SER A 120 8.84 6.55 0.42
C SER A 120 7.45 7.01 -0.03
N SER A 121 6.87 6.36 -1.04
CA SER A 121 5.52 6.68 -1.55
C SER A 121 4.43 6.37 -0.51
N HIS A 122 4.57 5.26 0.21
CA HIS A 122 3.68 4.89 1.30
C HIS A 122 3.77 5.88 2.47
N LEU A 123 4.98 6.28 2.89
CA LEU A 123 5.15 7.30 3.92
C LEU A 123 4.53 8.63 3.49
N LYS A 124 4.74 9.05 2.24
CA LYS A 124 4.10 10.22 1.66
C LYS A 124 2.57 10.12 1.75
N ALA A 125 1.98 8.98 1.41
CA ALA A 125 0.54 8.75 1.52
C ALA A 125 0.03 8.83 2.98
N VAL A 126 0.76 8.26 3.94
CA VAL A 126 0.42 8.35 5.37
C VAL A 126 0.40 9.81 5.83
N PHE A 127 1.45 10.58 5.51
CA PHE A 127 1.49 12.00 5.88
C PHE A 127 0.39 12.82 5.21
N HIS A 128 0.08 12.55 3.95
CA HIS A 128 -1.01 13.22 3.25
C HIS A 128 -2.39 12.96 3.86
N ASN A 129 -2.60 11.84 4.56
CA ASN A 129 -3.84 11.58 5.30
C ASN A 129 -3.81 12.15 6.73
N LEU A 130 -2.66 12.04 7.40
CA LEU A 130 -2.51 12.42 8.81
C LEU A 130 -2.43 13.94 9.02
N LEU A 131 -1.70 14.66 8.15
CA LEU A 131 -1.45 16.08 8.34
C LEU A 131 -2.70 16.95 8.29
N PRO A 132 -3.65 16.76 7.35
CA PRO A 132 -4.89 17.51 7.37
C PRO A 132 -5.66 17.33 8.68
N SER A 133 -5.70 16.09 9.21
CA SER A 133 -6.36 15.79 10.48
C SER A 133 -5.67 16.49 11.65
N LEU A 134 -4.34 16.39 11.76
CA LEU A 134 -3.60 17.09 12.81
C LEU A 134 -3.75 18.61 12.71
N ALA A 135 -3.70 19.18 11.50
CA ALA A 135 -3.89 20.61 11.28
C ALA A 135 -5.28 21.08 11.74
N ALA A 136 -6.34 20.30 11.47
CA ALA A 136 -7.68 20.59 11.95
C ALA A 136 -7.75 20.56 13.50
N THR A 137 -7.14 19.54 14.12
CA THR A 137 -7.05 19.43 15.59
C THR A 137 -6.31 20.62 16.20
N PHE A 138 -5.15 21.02 15.67
CA PHE A 138 -4.38 22.16 16.21
C PHE A 138 -5.05 23.51 15.96
N SER A 139 -5.85 23.63 14.91
CA SER A 139 -6.63 24.83 14.60
C SER A 139 -7.91 24.94 15.44
N ASN A 140 -8.31 23.88 16.16
CA ASN A 140 -9.60 23.75 16.86
C ASN A 140 -10.80 24.10 15.97
N LYS A 141 -10.67 23.90 14.65
CA LYS A 141 -11.66 24.25 13.64
C LYS A 141 -11.62 23.22 12.54
N ASP A 142 -12.78 22.64 12.24
CA ASP A 142 -12.97 21.93 10.97
C ASP A 142 -13.05 22.96 9.86
N THR A 143 -12.01 23.04 9.02
CA THR A 143 -11.96 23.97 7.89
C THR A 143 -12.31 23.25 6.59
N PRO A 144 -13.60 23.20 6.19
CA PRO A 144 -13.97 22.62 4.91
C PRO A 144 -13.37 23.43 3.74
N PHE A 145 -13.20 22.78 2.60
CA PHE A 145 -12.83 23.48 1.37
C PHE A 145 -13.98 24.37 0.92
N THR A 146 -13.78 25.70 1.00
CA THR A 146 -14.80 26.67 0.56
C THR A 146 -14.86 26.84 -0.95
N CYS A 147 -13.80 26.49 -1.68
CA CYS A 147 -13.72 26.62 -3.13
C CYS A 147 -12.65 25.68 -3.71
N ILE A 148 -12.79 25.34 -5.00
CA ILE A 148 -11.89 24.43 -5.71
C ILE A 148 -10.45 24.98 -5.79
N THR A 149 -10.27 26.31 -5.76
CA THR A 149 -8.95 26.93 -5.76
C THR A 149 -8.15 26.60 -4.50
N LYS A 150 -8.80 26.40 -3.34
CA LYS A 150 -8.14 25.91 -2.12
C LYS A 150 -7.63 24.47 -2.27
N ILE A 151 -8.33 23.63 -3.04
CA ILE A 151 -7.87 22.28 -3.38
C ILE A 151 -6.62 22.39 -4.29
N GLY A 152 -6.65 23.29 -5.28
CA GLY A 152 -5.50 23.60 -6.14
C GLY A 152 -4.23 24.00 -5.37
N LYS A 153 -4.39 24.73 -4.26
CA LYS A 153 -3.26 25.14 -3.40
C LYS A 153 -2.51 23.95 -2.77
N LEU A 154 -3.18 22.82 -2.54
CA LEU A 154 -2.53 21.60 -2.01
C LEU A 154 -1.45 21.06 -2.94
N TYR A 155 -1.66 21.17 -4.26
CA TYR A 155 -0.72 20.69 -5.27
C TYR A 155 0.40 21.69 -5.54
N ASN A 156 0.11 22.99 -5.48
CA ASN A 156 1.11 24.04 -5.75
C ASN A 156 2.02 24.29 -4.53
N TYR A 157 1.43 24.39 -3.34
CA TYR A 157 2.10 24.85 -2.12
C TYR A 157 2.21 23.77 -1.03
N GLY A 158 1.48 22.65 -1.14
CA GLY A 158 1.46 21.58 -0.13
C GLY A 158 0.54 21.87 1.07
N VAL A 159 0.40 20.88 1.95
CA VAL A 159 -0.48 20.96 3.15
C VAL A 159 0.00 22.02 4.15
N LEU A 160 1.31 22.28 4.16
CA LEU A 160 2.00 23.16 5.12
C LEU A 160 2.44 24.49 4.48
N GLY A 161 1.80 24.88 3.37
CA GLY A 161 2.14 26.10 2.65
C GLY A 161 2.10 27.33 3.57
N LYS A 162 3.21 28.06 3.68
CA LYS A 162 3.43 29.20 4.58
C LYS A 162 2.68 30.48 4.16
N HIS A 163 1.41 30.40 3.79
CA HIS A 163 0.77 31.54 3.13
C HIS A 163 0.09 32.54 4.08
N ASN A 164 -0.27 32.11 5.31
CA ASN A 164 -0.93 32.96 6.32
C ASN A 164 -0.21 32.86 7.68
N GLU A 165 -0.22 33.93 8.50
CA GLU A 165 0.38 33.93 9.85
C GLU A 165 -0.16 32.80 10.75
N ASP A 166 -1.47 32.53 10.69
CA ASP A 166 -2.11 31.43 11.43
C ASP A 166 -1.58 30.04 11.06
N GLN A 167 -1.13 29.86 9.80
CA GLN A 167 -0.59 28.57 9.34
C GLN A 167 0.86 28.35 9.77
N LYS A 168 1.60 29.43 10.11
CA LYS A 168 2.96 29.31 10.65
C LYS A 168 2.94 28.72 12.06
N ASP A 169 2.02 29.19 12.92
CA ASP A 169 1.85 28.67 14.28
C ASP A 169 1.42 27.19 14.27
N ILE A 170 0.49 26.82 13.39
CA ILE A 170 0.08 25.42 13.20
C ILE A 170 1.24 24.56 12.68
N PHE A 171 2.05 25.07 11.75
CA PHE A 171 3.22 24.37 11.23
C PHE A 171 4.28 24.17 12.31
N GLU A 172 4.55 25.16 13.16
CA GLU A 172 5.47 25.01 14.30
C GLU A 172 4.96 23.96 15.29
N LYS A 173 3.66 23.97 15.62
CA LYS A 173 3.03 22.93 16.46
C LYS A 173 3.11 21.54 15.84
N LEU A 174 2.96 21.42 14.52
CA LEU A 174 3.12 20.16 13.78
C LEU A 174 4.58 19.70 13.76
N LEU A 175 5.55 20.61 13.55
CA LEU A 175 6.98 20.30 13.57
C LEU A 175 7.49 19.84 14.94
N LEU A 176 6.81 20.25 16.03
CA LEU A 176 7.12 19.76 17.38
C LEU A 176 6.80 18.28 17.56
N SER A 177 5.94 17.69 16.72
CA SER A 177 5.73 16.24 16.71
C SER A 177 6.98 15.53 16.22
N SER A 178 7.51 14.62 17.05
CA SER A 178 8.76 13.88 16.81
C SER A 178 8.76 13.12 15.47
N LEU A 179 7.58 12.70 14.99
CA LEU A 179 7.39 12.00 13.72
C LEU A 179 7.52 12.94 12.52
N ILE A 180 6.90 14.12 12.59
CA ILE A 180 6.93 15.12 11.51
C ILE A 180 8.32 15.73 11.42
N LYS A 181 8.98 16.01 12.56
CA LYS A 181 10.37 16.49 12.59
C LYS A 181 11.33 15.56 11.85
N LYS A 182 11.22 14.25 12.09
CA LYS A 182 12.03 13.24 11.39
C LYS A 182 11.72 13.19 9.89
N ALA A 183 10.45 13.32 9.51
CA ALA A 183 10.04 13.30 8.10
C ALA A 183 10.49 14.55 7.32
N VAL A 184 10.37 15.74 7.92
CA VAL A 184 10.83 17.01 7.35
C VAL A 184 12.34 16.99 7.11
N ASN A 185 13.09 16.51 8.09
CA ASN A 185 14.54 16.38 7.98
C ASN A 185 14.97 15.33 6.96
N ALA A 186 14.11 14.33 6.69
CA ALA A 186 14.43 13.24 5.78
C ALA A 186 14.31 13.65 4.30
N ARG A 187 13.28 14.42 3.88
CA ARG A 187 13.09 14.83 2.48
C ARG A 187 12.21 16.07 2.29
N GLU A 188 12.67 17.00 1.44
CA GLU A 188 11.82 18.03 0.84
C GLU A 188 10.85 17.37 -0.17
N GLY A 189 9.54 17.45 0.08
CA GLY A 189 8.51 16.96 -0.86
C GLY A 189 7.54 15.90 -0.34
N LEU A 190 7.66 15.45 0.93
CA LEU A 190 6.67 14.57 1.57
C LEU A 190 5.29 15.24 1.77
N PHE A 191 5.25 16.57 1.79
CA PHE A 191 4.06 17.35 2.14
C PHE A 191 3.37 18.02 0.95
N LYS A 192 3.94 17.87 -0.25
CA LYS A 192 3.40 18.43 -1.50
C LYS A 192 2.79 17.32 -2.35
N TYR A 193 1.51 17.45 -2.68
CA TYR A 193 0.85 16.52 -3.58
C TYR A 193 1.42 16.66 -4.99
N SER A 194 1.53 15.54 -5.71
CA SER A 194 1.81 15.58 -7.15
C SER A 194 0.61 16.16 -7.89
N ILE A 195 0.84 17.08 -8.83
CA ILE A 195 -0.21 17.64 -9.68
C ILE A 195 -0.78 16.48 -10.54
N PRO A 196 -2.08 16.14 -10.40
CA PRO A 196 -2.72 15.14 -11.24
C PRO A 196 -2.71 15.58 -12.71
N ALA A 197 -2.59 14.63 -13.64
CA ALA A 197 -2.58 14.93 -15.08
C ALA A 197 -3.81 15.74 -15.54
N ILE A 198 -4.99 15.42 -14.99
CA ILE A 198 -6.24 16.18 -15.21
C ILE A 198 -6.09 17.65 -14.81
N ILE A 199 -5.48 17.95 -13.66
CA ILE A 199 -5.33 19.34 -13.20
C ILE A 199 -4.27 20.07 -14.03
N SER A 200 -3.21 19.36 -14.45
CA SER A 200 -2.16 19.91 -15.30
C SER A 200 -2.69 20.32 -16.69
N SER A 201 -3.61 19.56 -17.27
CA SER A 201 -4.25 19.93 -18.54
C SER A 201 -5.34 20.99 -18.33
N MET A 202 -6.03 20.98 -17.19
CA MET A 202 -7.09 21.93 -16.85
C MET A 202 -6.60 23.33 -16.50
N GLN A 203 -5.31 23.55 -16.26
CA GLN A 203 -4.76 24.88 -16.02
C GLN A 203 -5.02 25.85 -17.21
N TYR A 204 -5.24 25.30 -18.41
CA TYR A 204 -5.71 26.01 -19.60
C TYR A 204 -7.25 26.03 -19.72
N ILE A 205 -7.94 24.96 -19.29
CA ILE A 205 -9.40 24.81 -19.46
C ILE A 205 -10.20 25.71 -18.50
N TYR A 206 -9.72 25.94 -17.27
CA TYR A 206 -10.36 26.92 -16.37
C TYR A 206 -10.20 28.37 -16.85
N ALA A 207 -9.25 28.65 -17.74
CA ALA A 207 -9.12 29.94 -18.40
C ALA A 207 -10.03 30.07 -19.64
N GLU A 208 -10.38 28.97 -20.31
CA GLU A 208 -11.13 28.99 -21.57
C GLU A 208 -12.60 28.51 -21.50
N ASN A 209 -13.04 27.82 -20.45
CA ASN A 209 -14.40 27.25 -20.40
C ASN A 209 -15.16 27.52 -19.09
N ILE A 210 -15.26 28.79 -18.69
CA ILE A 210 -16.35 29.27 -17.84
C ILE A 210 -17.50 29.73 -18.76
N TYR A 211 -18.22 28.80 -19.40
CA TYR A 211 -19.50 29.15 -20.03
C TYR A 211 -20.62 28.12 -19.95
N TYR A 212 -20.37 26.88 -19.48
CA TYR A 212 -21.45 25.91 -19.38
C TYR A 212 -21.55 25.29 -17.98
N HIS A 213 -22.50 25.87 -17.24
CA HIS A 213 -23.17 25.40 -16.03
C HIS A 213 -22.47 25.58 -14.67
N SER A 214 -23.22 26.29 -13.82
CA SER A 214 -23.04 26.60 -12.40
C SER A 214 -22.19 27.82 -12.07
N ALA A 215 -22.92 28.90 -11.84
CA ALA A 215 -22.49 30.10 -11.14
C ALA A 215 -21.91 29.76 -9.76
N SER A 216 -20.98 30.62 -9.32
CA SER A 216 -20.32 30.69 -8.01
C SER A 216 -19.28 29.61 -7.71
N PHE A 217 -18.03 29.90 -8.08
CA PHE A 217 -16.84 29.24 -7.53
C PHE A 217 -15.90 30.21 -6.80
N CYS A 218 -16.47 31.16 -6.04
CA CYS A 218 -15.95 31.61 -4.74
C CYS A 218 -17.01 32.43 -4.01
#